data_AF-A0A811NKF8-F1
#
_entry.id   AF-A0A811NKF8-F1
#
_cell.length_a   1.000
_cell.length_b   1.000
_cell.length_c   1.000
_cell.angle_alpha   90.00
_cell.angle_beta   90.00
_cell.angle_gamma   90.00
#
_symmetry.space_group_name_H-M   'P 1'
#
loop_
_entity.id
_entity.type
_entity.pdbx_description
1 polymer ?
#
loop_
_entity_poly.entity_id
_entity_poly.type
_entity_poly.pdbx_seq_one_letter_code
_entity_poly.pdbx_strand_id
1 'polypeptide(L)'
;MEDGGESVAAAALGLNPQLFVDEVHGIIADISAGAFEYCLQLRSLRIFLCGSGRTRGRRAAKAVEKATDLQRGLNAIHHVVKDRLDKRMANWKKFCLRHCFDVPEGFVAAEDDSSCAKESHKDETSDLNLELDSLRRKLESANKESQNLEREMLSLERQTTYKRQLDSSVSEIQKLFEDKSVQENFEVLHVKVEHDYVLHQCYSFNIDTNATILMFDGK
;
A
#
# COMPACT_ATOMS: atom_id res chain seq x y z
N MET A 1 -35.05 8.71 31.30
CA MET A 1 -34.48 7.39 31.62
C MET A 1 -34.87 6.50 30.46
N GLU A 2 -34.01 6.44 29.44
CA GLU A 2 -34.21 5.51 28.32
C GLU A 2 -33.56 4.20 28.75
N ASP A 3 -34.41 3.24 29.03
CA ASP A 3 -34.05 1.90 29.47
C ASP A 3 -33.30 1.20 28.33
N GLY A 4 -32.05 0.82 28.60
CA GLY A 4 -31.14 0.16 27.68
C GLY A 4 -31.48 -1.32 27.54
N GLY A 5 -32.75 -1.63 27.23
CA GLY A 5 -33.17 -2.96 26.85
C GLY A 5 -32.54 -3.33 25.52
N GLU A 6 -31.76 -4.40 25.52
CA GLU A 6 -31.28 -5.06 24.31
C GLU A 6 -32.50 -5.28 23.39
N SER A 7 -32.44 -4.76 22.15
CA SER A 7 -33.59 -4.78 21.25
C SER A 7 -34.15 -6.19 21.15
N VAL A 8 -35.46 -6.36 21.30
CA VAL A 8 -36.16 -7.66 21.20
C VAL A 8 -35.79 -8.39 19.89
N ALA A 9 -35.56 -7.64 18.82
CA ALA A 9 -35.08 -8.19 17.55
C ALA A 9 -33.64 -8.71 17.61
N ALA A 10 -32.78 -8.09 18.42
CA ALA A 10 -31.41 -8.53 18.60
C ALA A 10 -31.34 -9.88 19.32
N ALA A 11 -32.16 -10.06 20.35
CA ALA A 11 -32.30 -11.34 21.06
C ALA A 11 -32.90 -12.43 20.15
N ALA A 12 -33.97 -12.12 19.41
CA ALA A 12 -34.64 -13.08 18.53
C ALA A 12 -33.78 -13.54 17.33
N LEU A 13 -32.93 -12.66 16.80
CA LEU A 13 -32.12 -12.93 15.61
C LEU A 13 -30.66 -13.26 15.94
N GLY A 14 -30.25 -13.17 17.20
CA GLY A 14 -28.87 -13.37 17.63
C GLY A 14 -27.87 -12.42 16.96
N LEU A 15 -28.32 -11.25 16.51
CA LEU A 15 -27.51 -10.26 15.79
C LEU A 15 -27.85 -8.86 16.27
N ASN A 16 -26.90 -7.94 16.21
CA ASN A 16 -27.19 -6.53 16.46
C ASN A 16 -27.63 -5.86 15.14
N PRO A 17 -28.89 -5.38 15.02
CA PRO A 17 -29.40 -4.82 13.77
C PRO A 17 -28.60 -3.61 13.27
N GLN A 18 -28.10 -2.78 14.19
CA GLN A 18 -27.32 -1.60 13.86
C GLN A 18 -25.97 -2.00 13.27
N LEU A 19 -25.27 -2.93 13.92
CA LEU A 19 -23.98 -3.45 13.43
C LEU A 19 -24.12 -4.13 12.08
N PHE A 20 -25.15 -4.97 11.90
CA PHE A 20 -25.38 -5.67 10.63
C PHE A 20 -25.61 -4.68 9.47
N VAL A 21 -26.46 -3.68 9.67
CA VAL A 21 -26.76 -2.67 8.64
C VAL A 21 -25.52 -1.83 8.32
N ASP A 22 -24.71 -1.49 9.32
CA ASP A 22 -23.48 -0.73 9.13
C ASP A 22 -22.39 -1.56 8.42
N GLU A 23 -22.32 -2.87 8.67
CA GLU A 23 -21.41 -3.78 7.97
C GLU A 23 -21.77 -3.91 6.49
N VAL A 24 -23.04 -4.13 6.16
CA VAL A 24 -23.51 -4.16 4.76
C VAL A 24 -23.25 -2.82 4.07
N HIS A 25 -23.44 -1.71 4.79
CA HIS A 25 -23.11 -0.38 4.30
C HIS A 25 -21.61 -0.24 3.98
N GLY A 26 -20.74 -0.74 4.86
CA GLY A 26 -19.29 -0.78 4.65
C GLY A 26 -18.89 -1.58 3.41
N ILE A 27 -19.42 -2.80 3.26
CA ILE A 27 -19.14 -3.67 2.10
C ILE A 27 -19.49 -2.96 0.78
N ILE A 28 -20.66 -2.30 0.72
CA ILE A 28 -21.09 -1.59 -0.49
C ILE A 28 -20.19 -0.38 -0.77
N ALA A 29 -19.76 0.34 0.27
CA ALA A 29 -18.81 1.44 0.13
C ALA A 29 -17.46 0.97 -0.43
N ASP A 30 -16.94 -0.16 0.07
CA ASP A 30 -15.68 -0.75 -0.39
C ASP A 30 -15.76 -1.22 -1.84
N ILE A 31 -16.85 -1.90 -2.23
CA ILE A 31 -17.09 -2.31 -3.61
C ILE A 31 -17.14 -1.08 -4.54
N SER A 32 -17.86 -0.02 -4.12
CA SER A 32 -17.95 1.22 -4.90
C SER A 32 -16.59 1.89 -5.08
N ALA A 33 -15.78 1.96 -4.02
CA ALA A 33 -14.43 2.51 -4.07
C ALA A 33 -13.51 1.68 -4.99
N GLY A 34 -13.55 0.35 -4.85
CA GLY A 34 -12.75 -0.57 -5.67
C GLY A 34 -13.10 -0.48 -7.17
N ALA A 35 -14.39 -0.39 -7.51
CA ALA A 35 -14.84 -0.24 -8.90
C ALA A 35 -14.34 1.09 -9.52
N PHE A 36 -14.30 2.16 -8.74
CA PHE A 36 -13.80 3.45 -9.20
C PHE A 36 -12.27 3.42 -9.39
N GLU A 37 -11.52 2.87 -8.44
CA GLU A 37 -10.07 2.68 -8.55
C GLU A 37 -9.71 1.85 -9.79
N TYR A 38 -10.43 0.78 -10.07
CA TYR A 38 -10.24 -0.01 -11.28
C TYR A 38 -10.39 0.82 -12.57
N CYS A 39 -11.37 1.73 -12.62
CA CYS A 39 -11.54 2.64 -13.75
C CYS A 39 -10.37 3.61 -13.91
N LEU A 40 -9.81 4.11 -12.79
CA LEU A 40 -8.62 4.97 -12.81
C LEU A 40 -7.37 4.22 -13.25
N GLN A 41 -7.20 2.95 -12.84
CA GLN A 41 -6.07 2.11 -13.24
C GLN A 41 -6.10 1.78 -14.74
N LEU A 42 -7.26 1.40 -15.29
CA LEU A 42 -7.46 1.18 -16.73
C LEU A 42 -7.08 2.42 -17.56
N ARG A 43 -7.39 3.62 -17.04
CA ARG A 43 -6.98 4.89 -17.66
C ARG A 43 -5.46 5.04 -17.65
N SER A 44 -4.81 4.86 -16.51
CA SER A 44 -3.35 4.96 -16.39
C SER A 44 -2.64 4.01 -17.35
N LEU A 45 -3.15 2.79 -17.50
CA LEU A 45 -2.66 1.82 -18.48
C LEU A 45 -2.85 2.30 -19.92
N ARG A 46 -4.02 2.85 -20.28
CA ARG A 46 -4.26 3.40 -21.63
C ARG A 46 -3.38 4.60 -21.96
N ILE A 47 -3.13 5.49 -21.01
CA ILE A 47 -2.24 6.64 -21.20
C ILE A 47 -0.81 6.14 -21.41
N PHE A 48 -0.36 5.18 -20.60
CA PHE A 48 0.97 4.57 -20.73
C PHE A 48 1.16 3.91 -22.10
N LEU A 49 0.18 3.11 -22.56
CA LEU A 49 0.22 2.47 -23.88
C LEU A 49 0.18 3.48 -25.03
N CYS A 50 -0.58 4.56 -24.91
CA CYS A 50 -0.69 5.60 -25.93
C CYS A 50 0.54 6.55 -25.97
N GLY A 51 1.19 6.76 -24.81
CA GLY A 51 2.39 7.59 -24.64
C GLY A 51 3.72 6.88 -24.91
N SER A 52 3.75 5.54 -24.91
CA SER A 52 4.92 4.73 -25.25
C SER A 52 5.27 4.76 -26.76
N GLY A 53 4.35 5.21 -27.62
CA GLY A 53 4.64 5.49 -29.02
C GLY A 53 5.57 6.70 -29.14
N ARG A 54 6.71 6.54 -29.85
CA ARG A 54 7.74 7.56 -30.17
C ARG A 54 7.23 8.80 -30.92
N THR A 55 6.25 9.53 -30.41
CA THR A 55 5.72 10.75 -31.04
C THR A 55 6.07 11.99 -30.22
N ARG A 56 7.22 12.60 -30.55
CA ARG A 56 7.63 13.93 -30.07
C ARG A 56 6.69 15.01 -30.67
N GLY A 57 6.20 15.94 -29.84
CA GLY A 57 5.52 17.17 -30.26
C GLY A 57 4.03 17.30 -29.89
N ARG A 58 3.32 18.22 -30.56
CA ARG A 58 1.90 18.69 -30.34
C ARG A 58 0.86 17.59 -30.04
N ARG A 59 1.10 16.35 -30.45
CA ARG A 59 0.24 15.19 -30.15
C ARG A 59 0.35 14.70 -28.71
N ALA A 60 1.51 14.84 -28.06
CA ALA A 60 1.70 14.52 -26.65
C ALA A 60 0.95 15.51 -25.74
N ALA A 61 1.01 16.81 -26.02
CA ALA A 61 0.25 17.83 -25.31
C ALA A 61 -1.27 17.59 -25.40
N LYS A 62 -1.76 17.24 -26.59
CA LYS A 62 -3.17 16.87 -26.82
C LYS A 62 -3.57 15.57 -26.12
N ALA A 63 -2.65 14.61 -25.95
CA ALA A 63 -2.90 13.39 -25.20
C ALA A 63 -2.99 13.65 -23.69
N VAL A 64 -2.15 14.54 -23.16
CA VAL A 64 -2.20 14.99 -21.77
C VAL A 64 -3.50 15.74 -21.48
N GLU A 65 -3.90 16.68 -22.34
CA GLU A 65 -5.18 17.41 -22.22
C GLU A 65 -6.37 16.43 -22.18
N LYS A 66 -6.44 15.50 -23.14
CA LYS A 66 -7.47 14.45 -23.16
C LYS A 66 -7.46 13.56 -21.91
N ALA A 67 -6.29 13.25 -21.37
CA ALA A 67 -6.16 12.48 -20.12
C ALA A 67 -6.71 13.26 -18.92
N THR A 68 -6.51 14.58 -18.87
CA THR A 68 -7.05 15.44 -17.81
C THR A 68 -8.57 15.62 -17.92
N ASP A 69 -9.09 15.79 -19.13
CA ASP A 69 -10.54 15.88 -19.36
C ASP A 69 -11.24 14.57 -19.00
N LEU A 70 -10.64 13.44 -19.35
CA LEU A 70 -11.15 12.12 -18.97
C LEU A 70 -11.12 11.92 -17.45
N GLN A 71 -10.07 12.36 -16.75
CA GLN A 71 -10.02 12.32 -15.28
C GLN A 71 -11.15 13.15 -14.67
N ARG A 72 -11.38 14.36 -15.21
CA ARG A 72 -12.46 15.24 -14.76
C ARG A 72 -13.83 14.58 -14.96
N GLY A 73 -14.05 13.97 -16.12
CA GLY A 73 -15.28 13.23 -16.43
C GLY A 73 -15.50 12.03 -15.51
N LEU A 74 -14.46 11.23 -15.26
CA LEU A 74 -14.53 10.08 -14.34
C LEU A 74 -14.85 10.53 -12.92
N ASN A 75 -14.19 11.58 -12.42
CA ASN A 75 -14.47 12.14 -11.10
C ASN A 75 -15.91 12.65 -10.98
N ALA A 76 -16.42 13.32 -12.03
CA ALA A 76 -17.81 13.79 -12.05
C ALA A 76 -18.81 12.63 -12.01
N ILE A 77 -18.58 11.57 -12.81
CA ILE A 77 -19.43 10.37 -12.80
C ILE A 77 -19.39 9.71 -11.42
N HIS A 78 -18.19 9.55 -10.84
CA HIS A 78 -18.02 8.97 -9.51
C HIS A 78 -18.77 9.75 -8.45
N HIS A 79 -18.69 11.08 -8.45
CA HIS A 79 -19.44 11.92 -7.53
C HIS A 79 -20.95 11.70 -7.66
N VAL A 80 -21.49 11.67 -8.89
CA VAL A 80 -22.92 11.46 -9.12
C VAL A 80 -23.37 10.07 -8.67
N VAL A 81 -22.56 9.03 -8.94
CA VAL A 81 -22.85 7.66 -8.52
C VAL A 81 -22.81 7.56 -7.00
N LYS A 82 -21.76 8.09 -6.37
CA LYS A 82 -21.58 8.11 -4.93
C LYS A 82 -22.73 8.80 -4.22
N ASP A 83 -23.06 10.03 -4.61
CA ASP A 83 -24.17 10.77 -3.99
C ASP A 83 -25.50 10.01 -4.06
N ARG A 84 -25.78 9.40 -5.22
CA ARG A 84 -27.00 8.61 -5.42
C ARG A 84 -26.99 7.34 -4.58
N LEU A 85 -25.85 6.68 -4.49
CA LEU A 85 -25.67 5.47 -3.69
C LEU A 85 -25.82 5.80 -2.21
N ASP A 86 -25.11 6.80 -1.71
CA ASP A 86 -25.15 7.26 -0.31
C ASP A 86 -26.59 7.61 0.11
N LYS A 87 -27.33 8.34 -0.75
CA LYS A 87 -28.74 8.66 -0.48
C LYS A 87 -29.63 7.42 -0.41
N ARG A 88 -29.43 6.46 -1.31
CA ARG A 88 -30.19 5.19 -1.30
C ARG A 88 -29.84 4.34 -0.09
N MET A 89 -28.56 4.29 0.26
CA MET A 89 -28.05 3.54 1.40
C MET A 89 -28.55 4.12 2.73
N ALA A 90 -28.61 5.44 2.86
CA ALA A 90 -29.20 6.09 4.03
C ALA A 90 -30.70 5.76 4.18
N ASN A 91 -31.45 5.77 3.07
CA ASN A 91 -32.87 5.40 3.08
C ASN A 91 -33.06 3.90 3.38
N TRP A 92 -32.23 3.04 2.80
CA TRP A 92 -32.24 1.60 3.04
C TRP A 92 -31.94 1.28 4.50
N LYS A 93 -30.89 1.88 5.09
CA LYS A 93 -30.57 1.76 6.52
C LYS A 93 -31.77 2.13 7.39
N LYS A 94 -32.38 3.28 7.12
CA LYS A 94 -33.56 3.75 7.85
C LYS A 94 -34.76 2.81 7.70
N PHE A 95 -34.95 2.23 6.51
CA PHE A 95 -36.01 1.26 6.26
C PHE A 95 -35.78 -0.04 7.04
N CYS A 96 -34.56 -0.59 7.00
CA CYS A 96 -34.21 -1.82 7.69
C CYS A 96 -34.44 -1.72 9.20
N LEU A 97 -33.95 -0.64 9.82
CA LEU A 97 -34.07 -0.44 11.26
C LEU A 97 -35.52 -0.19 11.71
N ARG A 98 -36.40 0.26 10.82
CA ARG A 98 -37.81 0.53 11.13
C ARG A 98 -38.76 -0.62 10.83
N HIS A 99 -38.39 -1.51 9.91
CA HIS A 99 -39.35 -2.46 9.34
C HIS A 99 -38.81 -3.88 9.19
N CYS A 100 -37.50 -4.06 9.02
CA CYS A 100 -36.91 -5.39 8.89
C CYS A 100 -36.54 -5.99 10.25
N PHE A 101 -36.16 -5.14 11.20
CA PHE A 101 -35.73 -5.52 12.54
C PHE A 101 -36.67 -4.99 13.63
N ASP A 102 -37.88 -4.60 13.25
CA ASP A 102 -38.90 -4.21 14.21
C ASP A 102 -39.75 -5.43 14.58
N VAL A 103 -40.01 -5.61 15.87
CA VAL A 103 -40.84 -6.73 16.35
C VAL A 103 -42.28 -6.23 16.40
N PRO A 104 -43.22 -6.84 15.65
CA PRO A 104 -44.60 -6.39 15.63
C PRO A 104 -45.21 -6.36 17.04
N GLU A 105 -45.99 -5.32 17.33
CA GLU A 105 -46.72 -5.18 18.60
C GLU A 105 -47.55 -6.45 18.88
N GLY A 106 -47.29 -7.07 20.04
CA GLY A 106 -47.94 -8.31 20.47
C GLY A 106 -47.09 -9.57 20.35
N PHE A 107 -45.92 -9.51 19.71
CA PHE A 107 -44.90 -10.56 19.77
C PHE A 107 -43.92 -10.26 20.91
N VAL A 108 -44.08 -10.97 22.02
CA VAL A 108 -43.06 -11.02 23.07
C VAL A 108 -42.04 -12.05 22.57
N ALA A 109 -40.77 -11.65 22.38
CA ALA A 109 -39.72 -12.66 22.24
C ALA A 109 -39.84 -13.57 23.44
N ALA A 110 -39.81 -14.89 23.25
CA ALA A 110 -39.82 -15.82 24.37
C ALA A 110 -38.76 -15.32 25.35
N GLU A 111 -39.21 -14.74 26.46
CA GLU A 111 -38.32 -14.50 27.58
C GLU A 111 -37.68 -15.84 27.83
N ASP A 112 -36.37 -15.83 27.97
CA ASP A 112 -35.54 -17.02 28.05
C ASP A 112 -36.02 -17.83 29.26
N ASP A 113 -37.06 -18.64 29.04
CA ASP A 113 -37.63 -19.60 29.95
C ASP A 113 -36.63 -20.74 29.97
N SER A 114 -35.47 -20.45 30.56
CA SER A 114 -34.43 -21.39 30.99
C SER A 114 -34.96 -22.40 32.03
N SER A 115 -36.28 -22.59 32.12
CA SER A 115 -36.94 -23.59 32.94
C SER A 115 -37.44 -24.82 32.16
N CYS A 116 -37.27 -24.89 30.83
CA CYS A 116 -37.58 -26.11 30.07
C CYS A 116 -36.36 -27.04 29.92
N ALA A 117 -35.84 -27.54 31.06
CA ALA A 117 -35.23 -28.86 31.23
C ALA A 117 -34.49 -28.88 32.57
N LYS A 118 -35.22 -29.16 33.66
CA LYS A 118 -34.59 -29.75 34.84
C LYS A 118 -34.22 -31.20 34.51
N GLU A 119 -33.22 -31.40 33.66
CA GLU A 119 -32.48 -32.66 33.61
C GLU A 119 -31.06 -32.38 34.05
N SER A 120 -30.76 -32.88 35.23
CA SER A 120 -29.52 -32.69 35.95
C SER A 120 -28.37 -33.38 35.18
N HIS A 121 -27.54 -32.59 34.51
CA HIS A 121 -26.19 -33.01 34.15
C HIS A 121 -25.16 -32.16 34.88
N LYS A 122 -24.79 -32.63 36.07
CA LYS A 122 -23.70 -32.08 36.90
C LYS A 122 -22.30 -32.22 36.26
N ASP A 123 -22.23 -32.75 35.04
CA ASP A 123 -21.00 -33.09 34.31
C ASP A 123 -20.75 -32.17 33.08
N GLU A 124 -21.81 -31.61 32.48
CA GLU A 124 -21.70 -30.70 31.31
C GLU A 124 -21.16 -29.30 31.68
N THR A 125 -21.44 -28.82 32.89
CA THR A 125 -20.97 -27.49 33.33
C THR A 125 -19.47 -27.46 33.61
N SER A 126 -18.87 -28.59 34.01
CA SER A 126 -17.42 -28.73 34.13
C SER A 126 -16.72 -28.75 32.78
N ASP A 127 -17.29 -29.43 31.79
CA ASP A 127 -16.74 -29.51 30.44
C ASP A 127 -16.74 -28.14 29.75
N LEU A 128 -17.86 -27.41 29.84
CA LEU A 128 -17.97 -26.04 29.33
C LEU A 128 -16.97 -25.07 29.98
N ASN A 129 -16.73 -25.18 31.29
CA ASN A 129 -15.72 -24.37 31.97
C ASN A 129 -14.29 -24.71 31.50
N LEU A 130 -14.00 -26.00 31.25
CA LEU A 130 -12.72 -26.42 30.69
C LEU A 130 -12.52 -25.92 29.26
N GLU A 131 -13.57 -25.93 28.42
CA GLU A 131 -13.55 -25.34 27.10
C GLU A 131 -13.35 -23.82 27.15
N LEU A 132 -14.02 -23.13 28.06
CA LEU A 132 -13.88 -21.68 28.24
C LEU A 132 -12.45 -21.31 28.64
N ASP A 133 -11.85 -22.05 29.57
CA ASP A 133 -10.45 -21.84 29.97
C ASP A 133 -9.45 -22.23 28.87
N SER A 134 -9.79 -23.22 28.05
CA SER A 134 -9.05 -23.54 26.82
C SER A 134 -9.11 -22.38 25.82
N LEU A 135 -10.29 -21.80 25.58
CA LEU A 135 -10.48 -20.65 24.70
C LEU A 135 -9.77 -19.40 25.21
N ARG A 136 -9.83 -19.12 26.52
CA ARG A 136 -9.10 -18.00 27.13
C ARG A 136 -7.59 -18.13 26.93
N ARG A 137 -7.03 -19.33 27.13
CA ARG A 137 -5.61 -19.59 26.87
C ARG A 137 -5.25 -19.43 25.40
N LYS A 138 -6.11 -19.91 24.48
CA LYS A 138 -5.92 -19.70 23.03
C LYS A 138 -5.96 -18.21 22.67
N LEU A 139 -6.88 -17.44 23.26
CA LEU A 139 -6.98 -16.00 23.05
C LEU A 139 -5.73 -15.27 23.55
N GLU A 140 -5.23 -15.59 24.73
CA GLU A 140 -3.97 -15.03 25.24
C GLU A 140 -2.77 -15.38 24.35
N SER A 141 -2.71 -16.62 23.84
CA SER A 141 -1.66 -17.05 22.92
C SER A 141 -1.73 -16.27 21.60
N ALA A 142 -2.91 -16.16 20.99
CA ALA A 142 -3.13 -15.42 19.76
C ALA A 142 -2.82 -13.92 19.94
N ASN A 143 -3.15 -13.34 21.10
CA ASN A 143 -2.83 -11.95 21.40
C ASN A 143 -1.31 -11.72 21.50
N LYS A 144 -0.57 -12.63 22.14
CA LYS A 144 0.91 -12.56 22.18
C LYS A 144 1.53 -12.70 20.79
N GLU A 145 1.00 -13.59 19.96
CA GLU A 145 1.43 -13.77 18.58
C GLU A 145 1.15 -12.51 17.74
N SER A 146 -0.05 -11.92 17.88
CA SER A 146 -0.41 -10.65 17.22
C SER A 146 0.57 -9.53 17.58
N GLN A 147 0.88 -9.36 18.86
CA GLN A 147 1.89 -8.39 19.31
C GLN A 147 3.30 -8.69 18.78
N ASN A 148 3.63 -9.97 18.54
CA ASN A 148 4.90 -10.33 17.93
C ASN A 148 4.95 -9.99 16.44
N LEU A 149 3.88 -10.31 15.70
CA LEU A 149 3.73 -9.97 14.30
C LEU A 149 3.75 -8.45 14.07
N GLU A 150 3.12 -7.67 14.95
CA GLU A 150 3.16 -6.20 14.88
C GLU A 150 4.59 -5.67 15.06
N ARG A 151 5.37 -6.24 15.99
CA ARG A 151 6.78 -5.90 16.16
C ARG A 151 7.62 -6.26 14.93
N GLU A 152 7.35 -7.42 14.32
CA GLU A 152 8.04 -7.85 13.09
C GLU A 152 7.70 -6.94 11.90
N MET A 153 6.43 -6.58 11.73
CA MET A 153 5.96 -5.65 10.71
C MET A 153 6.68 -4.29 10.83
N LEU A 154 6.72 -3.70 12.04
CA LEU A 154 7.43 -2.44 12.28
C LEU A 154 8.94 -2.54 11.98
N SER A 155 9.55 -3.70 12.26
CA SER A 155 10.95 -3.97 11.95
C SER A 155 11.20 -4.01 10.44
N LEU A 156 10.31 -4.69 9.70
CA LEU A 156 10.35 -4.78 8.24
C LEU A 156 10.11 -3.41 7.57
N GLU A 157 9.20 -2.59 8.10
CA GLU A 157 8.97 -1.23 7.61
C GLU A 157 10.21 -0.34 7.75
N ARG A 158 10.93 -0.46 8.87
CA ARG A 158 12.22 0.24 9.06
C ARG A 158 13.26 -0.25 8.06
N GLN A 159 13.35 -1.56 7.85
CA GLN A 159 14.30 -2.15 6.90
C GLN A 159 14.02 -1.71 5.46
N THR A 160 12.76 -1.75 5.03
CA THR A 160 12.36 -1.31 3.68
C THR A 160 12.61 0.18 3.48
N THR A 161 12.42 1.00 4.52
CA THR A 161 12.76 2.43 4.48
C THR A 161 14.26 2.66 4.33
N TYR A 162 15.08 1.97 5.11
CA TYR A 162 16.54 2.05 5.00
C TYR A 162 17.02 1.59 3.61
N LYS A 163 16.48 0.47 3.10
CA LYS A 163 16.78 0.00 1.75
C LYS A 163 16.44 1.04 0.69
N ARG A 164 15.27 1.67 0.76
CA ARG A 164 14.87 2.73 -0.18
C ARG A 164 15.82 3.93 -0.13
N GLN A 165 16.28 4.31 1.06
CA GLN A 165 17.27 5.39 1.22
C GLN A 165 18.61 5.00 0.58
N LEU A 166 19.08 3.77 0.83
CA LEU A 166 20.29 3.25 0.20
C LEU A 166 20.19 3.22 -1.33
N ASP A 167 19.10 2.70 -1.88
CA ASP A 167 18.84 2.67 -3.32
C ASP A 167 18.83 4.08 -3.93
N SER A 168 18.29 5.07 -3.21
CA SER A 168 18.32 6.48 -3.60
C SER A 168 19.75 7.03 -3.63
N SER A 169 20.54 6.82 -2.57
CA SER A 169 21.93 7.26 -2.51
C SER A 169 22.80 6.60 -3.59
N VAL A 170 22.61 5.31 -3.85
CA VAL A 170 23.30 4.60 -4.95
C VAL A 170 22.93 5.21 -6.30
N SER A 171 21.64 5.51 -6.52
CA SER A 171 21.18 6.16 -7.75
C SER A 171 21.75 7.57 -7.93
N GLU A 172 21.91 8.33 -6.84
CA GLU A 172 22.56 9.64 -6.85
C GLU A 172 24.05 9.54 -7.19
N ILE A 173 24.77 8.60 -6.57
CA ILE A 173 26.18 8.33 -6.89
C ILE A 173 26.32 7.93 -8.36
N GLN A 174 25.46 7.05 -8.87
CA GLN A 174 25.48 6.66 -10.27
C GLN A 174 25.29 7.86 -11.21
N LYS A 175 24.36 8.76 -10.91
CA LYS A 175 24.17 9.98 -11.70
C LYS A 175 25.39 10.90 -11.70
N LEU A 176 26.14 10.98 -10.59
CA LEU A 176 27.38 11.75 -10.54
C LEU A 176 28.45 11.18 -11.48
N PHE A 177 28.51 9.86 -11.63
CA PHE A 177 29.42 9.21 -12.58
C PHE A 177 28.94 9.34 -14.03
N GLU A 178 27.62 9.36 -14.27
CA GLU A 178 27.05 9.64 -15.58
C GLU A 178 27.09 11.13 -15.97
N ASP A 179 27.42 12.02 -15.02
CA ASP A 179 27.58 13.44 -15.29
C ASP A 179 28.75 13.67 -16.24
N LYS A 180 28.42 14.27 -17.38
CA LYS A 180 29.35 14.50 -18.48
C LYS A 180 30.57 15.31 -18.05
N SER A 181 30.42 16.21 -17.08
CA SER A 181 31.53 16.99 -16.53
C SER A 181 32.56 16.14 -15.78
N VAL A 182 32.11 15.12 -15.05
CA VAL A 182 32.98 14.18 -14.34
C VAL A 182 33.66 13.24 -15.34
N GLN A 183 32.92 12.73 -16.32
CA GLN A 183 33.46 11.91 -17.40
C GLN A 183 34.55 12.65 -18.20
N GLU A 184 34.30 13.89 -18.60
CA GLU A 184 35.26 14.73 -19.34
C GLU A 184 36.50 15.05 -18.50
N ASN A 185 36.35 15.28 -17.19
CA ASN A 185 37.48 15.46 -16.28
C ASN A 185 38.35 14.20 -16.18
N PHE A 186 37.75 13.00 -16.13
CA PHE A 186 38.49 11.74 -16.12
C PHE A 186 39.26 11.51 -17.43
N GLU A 187 38.66 11.81 -18.59
CA GLU A 187 39.33 11.73 -19.89
C GLU A 187 40.52 12.69 -19.99
N VAL A 188 40.34 13.94 -19.52
CA VAL A 188 41.43 14.94 -19.51
C VAL A 188 42.57 14.50 -18.58
N LEU A 189 42.25 13.95 -17.41
CA LEU A 189 43.24 13.38 -16.49
C LEU A 189 43.98 12.20 -17.11
N HIS A 190 43.27 11.29 -17.78
CA HIS A 190 43.86 10.14 -18.45
C HIS A 190 44.87 10.56 -19.53
N VAL A 191 44.47 11.48 -20.42
CA VAL A 191 45.35 12.02 -21.47
C VAL A 191 46.57 12.73 -20.87
N LYS A 192 46.39 13.45 -19.76
CA LYS A 192 47.50 14.15 -19.11
C LYS A 192 48.50 13.20 -18.48
N VAL A 193 48.03 12.12 -17.85
CA VAL A 193 48.90 11.07 -17.29
C VAL A 193 49.67 10.34 -18.40
N GLU A 194 49.02 10.00 -19.52
CA GLU A 194 49.71 9.42 -20.67
C GLU A 194 50.77 10.36 -21.25
N HIS A 195 50.43 11.65 -21.40
CA HIS A 195 51.34 12.66 -21.92
C HIS A 195 52.57 12.84 -21.02
N ASP A 196 52.38 12.93 -19.70
CA ASP A 196 53.48 13.06 -18.74
C ASP A 196 54.35 11.81 -18.71
N TYR A 197 53.76 10.62 -18.86
CA TYR A 197 54.49 9.36 -18.99
C TYR A 197 55.35 9.32 -20.27
N VAL A 198 54.80 9.76 -21.42
CA VAL A 198 55.53 9.83 -22.69
C VAL A 198 56.66 10.87 -22.61
N LEU A 199 56.43 12.04 -22.03
CA LEU A 199 57.47 13.04 -21.79
C LEU A 199 58.60 12.49 -20.95
N HIS A 200 58.29 11.78 -19.87
CA HIS A 200 59.30 11.16 -19.01
C HIS A 200 60.14 10.12 -19.76
N GLN A 201 59.52 9.29 -20.62
CA GLN A 201 60.25 8.35 -21.48
C GLN A 201 61.14 9.07 -22.49
N CYS A 202 60.65 10.10 -23.17
CA CYS A 202 61.42 10.89 -24.13
C CYS A 202 62.61 11.58 -23.46
N TYR A 203 62.44 12.17 -22.28
CA TYR A 203 63.53 12.78 -21.53
C TYR A 203 64.59 11.75 -21.12
N SER A 204 64.18 10.57 -20.64
CA SER A 204 65.12 9.50 -20.29
C SER A 204 65.92 9.03 -21.51
N PHE A 205 65.25 8.82 -22.65
CA PHE A 205 65.90 8.43 -23.90
C PHE A 205 66.89 9.49 -24.40
N ASN A 206 66.55 10.77 -24.30
CA ASN A 206 67.42 11.86 -24.76
C ASN A 206 68.67 12.02 -23.87
N ILE A 207 68.55 11.74 -22.56
CA ILE A 207 69.69 11.71 -21.64
C ILE A 207 70.62 10.55 -22.00
N ASP A 208 70.07 9.35 -22.25
CA ASP A 208 70.87 8.19 -22.65
C ASP A 208 71.56 8.39 -24.00
N THR A 209 70.89 9.06 -24.95
CA THR A 209 71.44 9.36 -26.28
C THR A 209 72.56 10.40 -26.19
N ASN A 210 72.39 11.48 -25.42
CA ASN A 210 73.43 12.49 -25.21
C ASN A 210 74.62 11.94 -24.42
N ALA A 211 74.39 11.08 -23.43
CA ALA A 211 75.47 10.38 -22.73
C ALA A 211 76.26 9.47 -23.69
N THR A 212 75.59 8.82 -24.63
CA THR A 212 76.23 7.99 -25.66
C THR A 212 77.05 8.83 -26.64
N ILE A 213 76.51 9.94 -27.14
CA ILE A 213 77.22 10.84 -28.08
C ILE A 213 78.46 11.46 -27.42
N LEU A 214 78.36 11.91 -26.17
CA LEU A 214 79.51 12.45 -25.41
C LEU A 214 80.60 11.40 -25.14
N MET A 215 80.24 10.11 -25.08
CA MET A 215 81.24 9.02 -25.01
C MET A 215 81.91 8.70 -26.36
N PHE A 216 81.32 9.11 -27.48
CA PHE A 216 81.90 8.92 -28.83
C PHE A 216 82.72 10.12 -29.32
N ASP A 217 82.39 11.36 -28.94
CA ASP A 217 83.13 12.58 -29.31
C ASP A 217 84.36 12.89 -28.42
N GLY A 218 84.63 12.04 -27.42
CA GLY A 218 85.75 12.20 -26.47
C GLY A 218 87.05 11.47 -26.83
N LYS A 219 87.30 11.12 -28.10
CA LYS A 219 88.54 10.43 -28.53
C LYS A 219 89.27 11.14 -29.65
#